data_AF-A0A4R4P261-F1
#
_entry.id   AF-A0A4R4P261-F1
#
_cell.length_a   1.000
_cell.length_b   1.000
_cell.length_c   1.000
_cell.angle_alpha   90.00
_cell.angle_beta   90.00
_cell.angle_gamma   90.00
#
_symmetry.space_group_name_H-M   'P 1'
#
loop_
_entity.id
_entity.type
_entity.pdbx_description
1 polymer ?
#
loop_
_entity_poly.entity_id
_entity_poly.type
_entity_poly.pdbx_seq_one_letter_code
_entity_poly.pdbx_strand_id
1 'polypeptide(L)'
;GFYLLAYASGANLSVDPAQLPDHWWRIPILIAVAAQNAVLEEVIVLGYLNRRLDQLGWSVGRSTAASALLRGSYHLYQGVGGFAGNVIMGVIFCYLYRRWGRVMPLVVAHTVIDIVALVGATYLIGKVGWLPGS
;
A
#
# COMPACT_ATOMS: atom_id res chain seq x y z
N GLY A 1 -5.64 -10.50 10.37
CA GLY A 1 -4.60 -11.52 10.58
C GLY A 1 -3.22 -10.90 10.70
N PHE A 2 -2.64 -10.47 9.58
CA PHE A 2 -1.26 -9.93 9.56
C PHE A 2 -1.09 -8.59 10.31
N TYR A 3 -2.06 -7.69 10.20
CA TYR A 3 -2.11 -6.42 10.96
C TYR A 3 -2.12 -6.64 12.49
N LEU A 4 -2.84 -7.65 12.97
CA LEU A 4 -2.93 -8.00 14.40
C LEU A 4 -1.62 -8.59 14.94
N LEU A 5 -0.93 -9.42 14.13
CA LEU A 5 0.39 -9.97 14.48
C LEU A 5 1.50 -8.90 14.47
N ALA A 6 1.42 -7.94 13.54
CA ALA A 6 2.36 -6.81 13.48
C ALA A 6 2.09 -5.76 14.57
N TYR A 7 0.86 -5.64 15.04
CA TYR A 7 0.51 -4.75 16.14
C TYR A 7 0.90 -5.34 17.51
N ALA A 8 0.65 -6.63 17.74
CA ALA A 8 0.97 -7.30 19.01
C ALA A 8 2.49 -7.35 19.34
N SER A 9 3.37 -7.13 18.35
CA SER A 9 4.82 -7.09 18.56
C SER A 9 5.36 -5.72 19.00
N GLY A 10 4.50 -4.70 19.15
CA GLY A 10 4.93 -3.33 19.51
C GLY A 10 5.70 -2.59 18.42
N ALA A 11 5.75 -3.13 17.19
CA ALA A 11 6.55 -2.61 16.08
C ALA A 11 5.78 -1.69 15.11
N ASN A 12 4.55 -1.31 15.44
CA ASN A 12 3.69 -0.44 14.64
C ASN A 12 3.52 0.93 15.30
N LEU A 13 3.72 2.00 14.53
CA LEU A 13 3.51 3.38 14.96
C LEU A 13 2.02 3.75 14.84
N SER A 14 1.46 4.39 15.87
CA SER A 14 0.11 4.97 15.85
C SER A 14 0.11 6.26 15.02
N VAL A 15 0.10 6.14 13.70
CA VAL A 15 -0.06 7.29 12.80
C VAL A 15 -1.55 7.41 12.45
N ASP A 16 -2.15 8.57 12.70
CA ASP A 16 -3.47 8.90 12.14
C ASP A 16 -3.34 8.88 10.60
N PRO A 17 -3.94 7.91 9.90
CA PRO A 17 -3.76 7.77 8.46
C PRO A 17 -4.48 8.88 7.68
N ALA A 18 -5.52 9.48 8.27
CA ALA A 18 -6.31 10.49 7.60
C ALA A 18 -5.68 11.87 7.76
N GLN A 19 -5.14 12.21 8.95
CA GLN A 19 -4.66 13.55 9.32
C GLN A 19 -5.64 14.69 8.95
N LEU A 20 -6.92 14.36 8.78
CA LEU A 20 -7.96 15.25 8.28
C LEU A 20 -9.01 15.47 9.38
N PRO A 21 -9.47 16.72 9.58
CA PRO A 21 -10.53 17.04 10.52
C PRO A 21 -11.84 16.32 10.15
N ASP A 22 -12.66 16.02 11.17
CA ASP A 22 -13.90 15.29 10.99
C ASP A 22 -15.00 16.16 10.37
N HIS A 23 -14.99 16.20 9.04
CA HIS A 23 -16.02 16.84 8.21
C HIS A 23 -16.54 15.88 7.15
N TRP A 24 -17.74 16.15 6.62
CA TRP A 24 -18.39 15.30 5.61
C TRP A 24 -17.54 15.12 4.33
N TRP A 25 -16.73 16.12 3.98
CA TRP A 25 -15.85 16.09 2.81
C TRP A 25 -14.60 15.24 3.01
N ARG A 26 -14.30 14.79 4.25
CA ARG A 26 -13.15 13.95 4.56
C ARG A 26 -13.15 12.68 3.72
N ILE A 27 -14.28 11.98 3.62
CA ILE A 27 -14.37 10.71 2.88
C ILE A 27 -14.12 10.90 1.37
N PRO A 28 -14.78 11.84 0.67
CA PRO A 28 -14.44 12.15 -0.73
C PRO A 28 -12.95 12.45 -0.96
N ILE A 29 -12.32 13.22 -0.06
CA ILE A 29 -10.88 13.53 -0.18
C ILE A 29 -10.03 12.27 0.02
N LEU A 30 -10.33 11.44 1.02
CA LEU A 30 -9.59 10.18 1.25
C LEU A 30 -9.69 9.24 0.05
N ILE A 31 -10.85 9.19 -0.63
CA ILE A 31 -11.00 8.43 -1.88
C ILE A 31 -10.11 9.00 -2.99
N ALA A 32 -10.06 10.33 -3.13
CA ALA A 32 -9.20 10.97 -4.12
C ALA A 32 -7.70 10.75 -3.83
N VAL A 33 -7.29 10.81 -2.55
CA VAL A 33 -5.92 10.51 -2.11
C VAL A 33 -5.57 9.05 -2.38
N ALA A 34 -6.46 8.10 -2.05
CA ALA A 34 -6.27 6.68 -2.36
C ALA A 34 -6.08 6.44 -3.88
N ALA A 35 -6.88 7.12 -4.71
CA ALA A 35 -6.73 7.04 -6.16
C ALA A 35 -5.40 7.65 -6.64
N GLN A 36 -5.01 8.80 -6.09
CA GLN A 36 -3.75 9.46 -6.41
C GLN A 36 -2.54 8.57 -6.06
N ASN A 37 -2.51 8.02 -4.85
CA ASN A 37 -1.44 7.13 -4.39
C ASN A 37 -1.35 5.89 -5.27
N ALA A 38 -2.48 5.24 -5.52
CA ALA A 38 -2.53 4.07 -6.39
C ALA A 38 -2.02 4.35 -7.80
N VAL A 39 -2.41 5.48 -8.41
CA VAL A 39 -1.88 5.89 -9.72
C VAL A 39 -0.37 6.10 -9.65
N LEU A 40 0.12 6.84 -8.66
CA LEU A 40 1.55 7.12 -8.50
C LEU A 40 2.35 5.83 -8.35
N GLU A 41 1.98 4.98 -7.41
CA GLU A 41 2.72 3.76 -7.09
C GLU A 41 2.65 2.74 -8.22
N GLU A 42 1.47 2.48 -8.79
CA GLU A 42 1.36 1.46 -9.82
C GLU A 42 1.93 1.89 -11.16
N VAL A 43 1.86 3.17 -11.51
CA VAL A 43 2.47 3.66 -12.75
C VAL A 43 3.98 3.71 -12.62
N ILE A 44 4.51 4.24 -11.51
CA ILE A 44 5.96 4.47 -11.37
C ILE A 44 6.68 3.22 -10.85
N VAL A 45 6.28 2.72 -9.68
CA VAL A 45 7.02 1.68 -8.94
C VAL A 45 6.77 0.30 -9.54
N LEU A 46 5.54 0.03 -9.97
CA LEU A 46 5.22 -1.24 -10.63
C LEU A 46 5.53 -1.16 -12.13
N GLY A 47 4.84 -0.30 -12.88
CA GLY A 47 4.87 -0.28 -14.35
C GLY A 47 6.20 0.20 -14.93
N TYR A 48 6.54 1.47 -14.67
CA TYR A 48 7.73 2.12 -15.22
C TYR A 48 9.01 1.43 -14.76
N LEU A 49 9.20 1.23 -13.45
CA LEU A 49 10.42 0.62 -12.93
C LEU A 49 10.66 -0.78 -13.48
N ASN A 50 9.67 -1.69 -13.45
CA ASN A 50 9.85 -3.03 -14.02
C ASN A 50 10.17 -2.94 -15.52
N ARG A 51 9.49 -2.06 -16.26
CA ARG A 51 9.77 -1.88 -17.69
C ARG A 51 11.21 -1.41 -17.94
N ARG A 52 11.74 -0.50 -17.13
CA ARG A 52 13.12 -0.01 -17.27
C ARG A 52 14.14 -1.07 -16.86
N LEU A 53 13.90 -1.80 -15.77
CA LEU A 53 14.80 -2.88 -15.35
C LEU A 53 14.83 -4.02 -16.38
N ASP A 54 13.68 -4.38 -16.94
CA ASP A 54 13.60 -5.37 -18.03
C ASP A 54 14.36 -4.89 -19.29
N GLN A 55 14.27 -3.60 -19.63
CA GLN A 55 15.07 -2.98 -20.72
C GLN A 55 16.58 -2.98 -20.43
N LEU A 56 16.97 -2.93 -19.15
CA LEU A 56 18.36 -3.06 -18.71
C LEU A 56 18.82 -4.52 -18.61
N GLY A 57 18.00 -5.49 -19.03
CA GLY A 57 18.33 -6.91 -19.02
C GLY A 57 18.25 -7.57 -17.65
N TRP A 58 17.58 -6.94 -16.68
CA TRP A 58 17.36 -7.59 -15.38
C TRP A 58 16.43 -8.79 -15.53
N SER A 59 16.76 -9.88 -14.83
CA SER A 59 15.87 -11.03 -14.73
C SER A 59 14.56 -10.64 -14.02
N VAL A 60 13.47 -11.34 -14.36
CA VAL A 60 12.15 -11.23 -13.74
C VAL A 60 12.20 -11.14 -12.21
N GLY A 61 12.96 -12.04 -11.58
CA GLY A 61 13.09 -12.11 -10.12
C GLY A 61 13.76 -10.86 -9.53
N ARG A 62 14.84 -10.38 -10.14
CA ARG A 62 15.54 -9.17 -9.68
C ARG A 62 14.69 -7.91 -9.85
N SER A 63 13.99 -7.75 -10.97
CA SER A 63 13.07 -6.63 -11.20
C SER A 63 11.93 -6.63 -10.18
N THR A 64 11.35 -7.81 -9.90
CA THR A 64 10.27 -7.99 -8.93
C THR A 64 10.75 -7.66 -7.51
N ALA A 65 11.92 -8.18 -7.11
CA ALA A 65 12.49 -7.90 -5.79
C ALA A 65 12.79 -6.41 -5.61
N ALA A 66 13.39 -5.75 -6.61
CA ALA A 66 13.67 -4.32 -6.55
C ALA A 66 12.39 -3.48 -6.41
N SER A 67 11.36 -3.77 -7.21
CA SER A 67 10.08 -3.07 -7.16
C SER A 67 9.36 -3.27 -5.82
N ALA A 68 9.29 -4.52 -5.35
CA ALA A 68 8.62 -4.85 -4.08
C ALA A 68 9.35 -4.26 -2.85
N LEU A 69 10.68 -4.32 -2.82
CA LEU A 69 11.47 -3.74 -1.73
C LEU A 69 11.44 -2.21 -1.76
N LEU A 70 11.47 -1.59 -2.94
CA LEU A 70 11.30 -0.15 -3.06
C LEU A 70 9.93 0.26 -2.48
N ARG A 71 8.86 -0.45 -2.85
CA ARG A 71 7.54 -0.24 -2.26
C ARG A 71 7.56 -0.35 -0.74
N GLY A 72 7.99 -1.49 -0.22
CA GLY A 72 8.09 -1.69 1.22
C GLY A 72 8.86 -0.57 1.93
N SER A 73 9.97 -0.11 1.34
CA SER A 73 10.87 0.87 1.97
C SER A 73 10.20 2.21 2.28
N TYR A 74 9.36 2.75 1.38
CA TYR A 74 8.63 3.99 1.68
C TYR A 74 7.40 3.78 2.54
N HIS A 75 7.02 2.54 2.87
CA HIS A 75 6.01 2.21 3.88
C HIS A 75 6.60 1.82 5.23
N LEU A 76 7.93 1.89 5.41
CA LEU A 76 8.57 1.57 6.69
C LEU A 76 8.08 2.49 7.83
N TYR A 77 7.66 3.73 7.51
CA TYR A 77 7.09 4.67 8.48
C TYR A 77 5.78 4.18 9.12
N GLN A 78 5.09 3.23 8.48
CA GLN A 78 3.89 2.59 9.02
C GLN A 78 4.23 1.46 10.03
N GLY A 79 5.52 1.15 10.20
CA GLY A 79 6.03 0.04 10.99
C GLY A 79 6.39 -1.19 10.17
N VAL A 80 6.90 -2.21 10.84
CA VAL A 80 7.35 -3.47 10.19
C VAL A 80 6.19 -4.19 9.49
N GLY A 81 4.97 -4.07 10.03
CA GLY A 81 3.78 -4.62 9.39
C GLY A 81 3.45 -3.95 8.06
N GLY A 82 3.52 -2.62 8.01
CA GLY A 82 3.30 -1.84 6.78
C GLY A 82 4.35 -2.17 5.72
N PHE A 83 5.63 -2.29 6.11
CA PHE A 83 6.70 -2.75 5.23
C PHE A 83 6.41 -4.13 4.63
N ALA A 84 6.19 -5.13 5.48
CA ALA A 84 6.05 -6.52 5.04
C ALA A 84 4.79 -6.71 4.19
N GLY A 85 3.67 -6.08 4.55
CA GLY A 85 2.44 -6.10 3.75
C GLY A 85 2.66 -5.54 2.34
N ASN A 86 3.41 -4.44 2.25
CA ASN A 86 3.71 -3.77 0.98
C ASN A 86 4.72 -4.52 0.11
N VAL A 87 5.71 -5.19 0.70
CA VAL A 87 6.59 -6.11 -0.04
C VAL A 87 5.77 -7.25 -0.64
N ILE A 88 4.90 -7.89 0.15
CA ILE A 88 4.04 -8.99 -0.31
C ILE A 88 3.12 -8.52 -1.45
N MET A 89 2.45 -7.39 -1.27
CA MET A 89 1.59 -6.81 -2.30
C MET A 89 2.39 -6.50 -3.57
N GLY A 90 3.58 -5.88 -3.45
CA GLY A 90 4.45 -5.58 -4.58
C GLY A 90 4.85 -6.82 -5.39
N VAL A 91 5.14 -7.95 -4.72
CA VAL A 91 5.42 -9.23 -5.40
C VAL A 91 4.19 -9.73 -6.17
N ILE A 92 3.01 -9.74 -5.53
CA ILE A 92 1.75 -10.17 -6.15
C ILE A 92 1.43 -9.30 -7.37
N PHE A 93 1.56 -7.98 -7.22
CA PHE A 93 1.25 -7.02 -8.27
C PHE A 93 2.24 -7.11 -9.44
N CYS A 94 3.53 -7.33 -9.17
CA CYS A 94 4.51 -7.62 -10.23
C CYS A 94 4.14 -8.88 -11.02
N TYR A 95 3.71 -9.95 -10.35
CA TYR A 95 3.24 -11.17 -11.01
C TYR A 95 2.01 -10.89 -11.90
N LEU A 96 0.98 -10.22 -11.37
CA LEU A 96 -0.24 -9.89 -12.11
C LEU A 96 0.02 -8.93 -13.27
N TYR A 97 0.90 -7.93 -13.08
CA TYR A 97 1.32 -7.01 -14.13
C TYR A 97 1.98 -7.75 -15.29
N ARG A 98 2.87 -8.69 -15.00
CA ARG A 98 3.51 -9.52 -16.05
C ARG A 98 2.51 -10.46 -16.72
N ARG A 99 1.50 -10.95 -15.99
CA ARG A 99 0.45 -11.82 -16.53
C ARG A 99 -0.53 -11.11 -17.47
N TRP A 100 -0.87 -9.86 -17.16
CA TRP A 100 -1.89 -9.08 -17.88
C TRP A 100 -1.32 -7.99 -18.80
N GLY A 101 -0.08 -7.56 -18.58
CA GLY A 101 0.57 -6.48 -19.32
C GLY A 101 -0.09 -5.11 -19.13
N ARG A 102 -0.90 -4.92 -18.08
CA ARG A 102 -1.74 -3.75 -17.86
C ARG A 102 -1.63 -3.25 -16.42
N VAL A 103 -1.45 -1.94 -16.26
CA VAL A 103 -1.33 -1.26 -14.95
C VAL A 103 -2.70 -0.91 -14.37
N MET A 104 -3.67 -0.53 -15.20
CA MET A 104 -4.97 -0.01 -14.72
C MET A 104 -5.77 -0.95 -13.79
N PRO A 105 -5.84 -2.28 -14.02
CA PRO A 105 -6.52 -3.17 -13.07
C PRO A 105 -5.89 -3.14 -11.67
N LEU A 106 -4.57 -2.93 -11.60
CA LEU A 106 -3.82 -2.89 -10.36
C LEU A 106 -3.97 -1.53 -9.66
N VAL A 107 -4.06 -0.43 -10.43
CA VAL A 107 -4.46 0.88 -9.89
C VAL A 107 -5.81 0.76 -9.19
N VAL A 108 -6.82 0.18 -9.85
CA VAL A 108 -8.16 0.02 -9.26
C VAL A 108 -8.11 -0.85 -7.99
N ALA A 109 -7.41 -1.98 -8.05
CA ALA A 109 -7.27 -2.86 -6.89
C ALA A 109 -6.60 -2.14 -5.70
N HIS A 110 -5.52 -1.40 -5.96
CA HIS A 110 -4.83 -0.63 -4.93
C HIS A 110 -5.69 0.50 -4.38
N THR A 111 -6.38 1.27 -5.24
CA THR A 111 -7.33 2.30 -4.77
C THR A 111 -8.37 1.72 -3.82
N VAL A 112 -8.94 0.53 -4.12
CA VAL A 112 -9.91 -0.12 -3.24
C VAL A 112 -9.27 -0.53 -1.91
N ILE A 113 -8.06 -1.09 -1.94
CA ILE A 113 -7.30 -1.44 -0.73
C ILE A 113 -7.10 -0.21 0.15
N ASP A 114 -6.66 0.91 -0.43
CA ASP A 114 -6.40 2.16 0.28
C ASP A 114 -7.67 2.80 0.84
N ILE A 115 -8.77 2.79 0.09
CA ILE A 115 -10.07 3.26 0.59
C ILE A 115 -10.47 2.46 1.83
N VAL A 116 -10.39 1.13 1.75
CA VAL A 116 -10.74 0.26 2.89
C VAL A 116 -9.81 0.53 4.08
N ALA A 117 -8.52 0.74 3.85
CA ALA A 117 -7.57 1.04 4.91
C ALA A 117 -7.82 2.41 5.56
N LEU A 118 -7.94 3.48 4.77
CA LEU A 118 -8.11 4.86 5.24
C LEU A 118 -9.48 5.09 5.88
N VAL A 119 -10.55 4.66 5.21
CA VAL A 119 -11.93 4.81 5.72
C VAL A 119 -12.16 3.85 6.88
N GLY A 120 -11.71 2.59 6.78
CA GLY A 120 -11.82 1.62 7.87
C GLY A 120 -11.09 2.08 9.13
N ALA A 121 -9.88 2.62 9.00
CA ALA A 121 -9.14 3.21 10.11
C ALA A 121 -9.94 4.34 10.79
N THR A 122 -10.58 5.22 10.00
CA THR A 122 -11.40 6.33 10.50
C THR A 122 -12.56 5.88 11.41
N TYR A 123 -13.15 4.70 11.14
CA TYR A 123 -14.29 4.20 11.91
C TYR A 123 -13.92 3.23 13.04
N LEU A 124 -12.75 2.60 12.99
CA LEU A 124 -12.38 1.53 13.91
C LEU A 124 -11.33 1.94 14.95
N ILE A 125 -10.38 2.82 14.61
CA ILE A 125 -9.35 3.29 15.55
C ILE A 125 -10.02 4.01 16.74
N GLY A 126 -9.65 3.62 17.97
CA GLY A 126 -10.23 4.16 19.21
C GLY A 126 -11.65 3.67 19.55
N LYS A 127 -12.26 2.80 18.72
CA LYS A 127 -13.61 2.24 18.96
C LYS A 127 -13.64 0.73 19.21
N VAL A 128 -12.54 0.03 18.99
CA VAL A 128 -12.40 -1.40 19.29
C VAL A 128 -11.08 -1.65 20.03
N GLY A 129 -11.14 -2.38 21.15
CA GLY A 129 -10.01 -2.54 22.08
C GLY A 129 -8.81 -3.35 21.56
N TRP A 130 -8.84 -3.80 20.31
CA TRP A 130 -7.73 -4.52 19.67
C TRP A 130 -6.98 -3.66 18.64
N LEU A 131 -7.41 -2.41 18.41
CA LEU A 131 -6.70 -1.42 17.57
C LEU A 131 -5.91 -0.42 18.43
N PRO A 132 -4.70 0.00 18.03
CA PRO A 132 -4.00 1.12 18.67
C PRO A 132 -4.80 2.42 18.59
N GLY A 133 -4.76 3.22 19.66
CA GLY A 133 -5.42 4.52 19.73
C GLY A 133 -6.66 4.59 20.63
N SER A 134 -6.91 3.54 21.43
CA SER A 134 -7.78 3.58 22.63
C SER A 134 -7.01 4.02 23.86
#